data_AF-A0A662ATW9-F1
#
_entry.id   AF-A0A662ATW9-F1
#
_cell.length_a   1.000
_cell.length_b   1.000
_cell.length_c   1.000
_cell.angle_alpha   90.00
_cell.angle_beta   90.00
_cell.angle_gamma   90.00
#
_symmetry.space_group_name_H-M   'P 1'
#
loop_
_entity.id
_entity.type
_entity.pdbx_description
1 polymer ?
#
loop_
_entity_poly.entity_id
_entity_poly.type
_entity_poly.pdbx_seq_one_letter_code
_entity_poly.pdbx_strand_id
1 'polypeptide(L)'
;MVFNKRIILIGLLIFFFKSTYSQNISKAFQFYEKEEYKLAIDIFKKSISKKKDILPAKYGLALIYADTNYQKYKYNLAYRSIKYVEKRFYKLPESDKLTYSSNYGLTDLSINKLESQILDGAFIEACNSESVEIIDEFIKVYKDSVANKKAVQFRNELVFQNCLGQNDISVYQDFLKKYPEAQQTDSVKKIIENLIAVEYEKCVASGELEPILGFNEKYPKYIDAKILKADMENAFLADKLDLDETFSLGMFAIYETYIKNAAPVELAFVALQ
;
A
#
# COMPACT_ATOMS: atom_id res chain seq x y z
N MET A 1 17.45 66.75 -51.54
CA MET A 1 16.25 65.96 -51.13
C MET A 1 16.59 64.47 -50.92
N VAL A 2 17.68 64.15 -50.18
CA VAL A 2 18.19 62.77 -50.01
C VAL A 2 18.26 62.36 -48.53
N PHE A 3 18.13 63.32 -47.60
CA PHE A 3 18.25 63.06 -46.16
C PHE A 3 17.03 62.38 -45.53
N ASN A 4 15.84 62.48 -46.13
CA ASN A 4 14.60 61.95 -45.53
C ASN A 4 14.32 60.46 -45.80
N LYS A 5 15.05 59.80 -46.72
CA LYS A 5 14.84 58.37 -47.01
C LYS A 5 15.60 57.43 -46.06
N ARG A 6 16.66 57.91 -45.40
CA ARG A 6 17.46 57.10 -44.45
C ARG A 6 16.82 56.97 -43.06
N ILE A 7 16.03 57.97 -42.65
CA ILE A 7 15.34 57.96 -41.33
C ILE A 7 14.16 56.98 -41.34
N ILE A 8 13.51 56.78 -42.50
CA ILE A 8 12.38 55.83 -42.64
C ILE A 8 12.87 54.36 -42.60
N LEU A 9 14.11 54.08 -43.02
CA LEU A 9 14.67 52.71 -42.98
C LEU A 9 15.11 52.27 -41.57
N ILE A 10 15.36 53.21 -40.65
CA ILE A 10 15.75 52.92 -39.26
C ILE A 10 14.52 52.74 -38.37
N GLY A 11 13.38 53.34 -38.72
CA GLY A 11 12.10 53.15 -37.99
C GLY A 11 11.43 51.79 -38.22
N LEU A 12 11.76 51.08 -39.30
CA LEU A 12 11.13 49.80 -39.68
C LEU A 12 11.85 48.56 -39.13
N LEU A 13 13.02 48.73 -38.49
CA LEU A 13 13.84 47.63 -37.98
C LEU A 13 13.62 47.33 -36.49
N ILE A 14 12.79 48.13 -35.80
CA ILE A 14 12.55 47.98 -34.35
C ILE A 14 11.34 47.07 -34.05
N PHE A 15 10.54 46.69 -35.04
CA PHE A 15 9.33 45.89 -34.82
C PHE A 15 9.49 44.36 -34.87
N PHE A 16 10.69 43.82 -35.12
CA PHE A 16 10.90 42.36 -35.26
C PHE A 16 11.51 41.64 -34.05
N PHE A 17 11.78 42.30 -32.93
CA PHE A 17 12.41 41.66 -31.75
C PHE A 17 11.47 40.89 -30.81
N LYS A 18 10.26 40.51 -31.26
CA LYS A 18 9.35 39.68 -30.43
C LYS A 18 9.35 38.17 -30.73
N SER A 19 10.14 37.66 -31.69
CA SER A 19 10.02 36.25 -32.11
C SER A 19 11.16 35.29 -31.74
N THR A 20 12.27 35.74 -31.14
CA THR A 20 13.47 34.87 -31.01
C THR A 20 13.50 33.89 -29.83
N TYR A 21 12.56 33.95 -28.88
CA TYR A 21 12.65 33.08 -27.68
C TYR A 21 11.68 31.88 -27.64
N SER A 22 10.58 31.91 -28.40
CA SER A 22 9.69 30.72 -28.54
C SER A 22 10.48 29.51 -29.07
N GLN A 23 11.48 29.78 -29.93
CA GLN A 23 12.42 28.81 -30.48
C GLN A 23 13.21 28.01 -29.42
N ASN A 24 13.40 28.55 -28.21
CA ASN A 24 14.26 27.90 -27.21
C ASN A 24 13.57 26.71 -26.53
N ILE A 25 12.27 26.83 -26.22
CA ILE A 25 11.51 25.71 -25.62
C ILE A 25 11.26 24.61 -26.64
N SER A 26 10.91 24.94 -27.89
CA SER A 26 10.76 23.92 -28.94
C SER A 26 12.04 23.11 -29.14
N LYS A 27 13.21 23.75 -29.03
CA LYS A 27 14.51 23.06 -29.06
C LYS A 27 14.69 22.08 -27.90
N ALA A 28 14.17 22.39 -26.70
CA ALA A 28 14.23 21.48 -25.57
C ALA A 28 13.41 20.19 -25.82
N PHE A 29 12.24 20.30 -26.45
CA PHE A 29 11.47 19.13 -26.87
C PHE A 29 12.19 18.31 -27.95
N GLN A 30 12.86 18.96 -28.92
CA GLN A 30 13.71 18.25 -29.89
C GLN A 30 14.87 17.51 -29.23
N PHE A 31 15.49 18.10 -28.20
CA PHE A 31 16.53 17.40 -27.43
C PHE A 31 15.97 16.21 -26.66
N TYR A 32 14.75 16.33 -26.11
CA TYR A 32 14.08 15.20 -25.49
C TYR A 32 13.82 14.06 -26.49
N GLU A 33 13.33 14.36 -27.69
CA GLU A 33 13.11 13.37 -28.76
C GLU A 33 14.40 12.66 -29.21
N LYS A 34 15.55 13.31 -29.05
CA LYS A 34 16.89 12.75 -29.32
C LYS A 34 17.54 12.09 -28.10
N GLU A 35 16.79 11.92 -27.01
CA GLU A 35 17.28 11.38 -25.72
C GLU A 35 18.45 12.19 -25.12
N GLU A 36 18.63 13.45 -25.55
CA GLU A 36 19.61 14.41 -25.01
C GLU A 36 19.06 15.06 -23.72
N TYR A 37 18.67 14.23 -22.74
CA TYR A 37 17.90 14.63 -21.56
C TYR A 37 18.53 15.78 -20.77
N LYS A 38 19.85 15.78 -20.59
CA LYS A 38 20.55 16.83 -19.84
C LYS A 38 20.35 18.20 -20.47
N LEU A 39 20.48 18.29 -21.78
CA LEU A 39 20.31 19.54 -22.53
C LEU A 39 18.85 20.02 -22.50
N ALA A 40 17.90 19.10 -22.65
CA ALA A 40 16.47 19.41 -22.53
C ALA A 40 16.13 19.94 -21.12
N ILE A 41 16.57 19.25 -20.07
CA ILE A 41 16.35 19.65 -18.66
C ILE A 41 16.92 21.05 -18.38
N ASP A 42 18.15 21.33 -18.85
CA ASP A 42 18.80 22.62 -18.61
C ASP A 42 18.01 23.78 -19.22
N ILE A 43 17.47 23.59 -20.44
CA ILE A 43 16.64 24.59 -21.10
C ILE A 43 15.29 24.75 -20.38
N PHE A 44 14.61 23.66 -20.01
CA PHE A 44 13.34 23.73 -19.29
C PHE A 44 13.49 24.42 -17.93
N LYS A 45 14.51 24.06 -17.15
CA LYS A 45 14.80 24.72 -15.86
C LYS A 45 15.13 26.19 -16.03
N LYS A 46 15.92 26.55 -17.05
CA LYS A 46 16.22 27.96 -17.37
C LYS A 46 14.95 28.73 -17.72
N SER A 47 14.03 28.16 -18.49
CA SER A 47 12.76 28.79 -18.82
C SER A 47 11.93 29.09 -17.57
N ILE A 48 11.82 28.12 -16.66
CA ILE A 48 11.14 28.28 -15.37
C ILE A 48 11.80 29.38 -14.53
N SER A 49 13.13 29.39 -14.43
CA SER A 49 13.86 30.42 -13.65
C SER A 49 13.63 31.84 -14.17
N LYS A 50 13.46 32.00 -15.48
CA LYS A 50 13.16 33.27 -16.15
C LYS A 50 11.68 33.61 -16.16
N LYS A 51 10.83 32.81 -15.51
CA LYS A 51 9.37 32.94 -15.49
C LYS A 51 8.75 33.02 -16.89
N LYS A 52 9.35 32.31 -17.86
CA LYS A 52 8.90 32.27 -19.26
C LYS A 52 8.51 30.85 -19.65
N ASP A 53 7.45 30.71 -20.45
CA ASP A 53 6.99 29.43 -21.01
C ASP A 53 6.95 28.32 -19.94
N ILE A 54 6.46 28.68 -18.74
CA ILE A 54 6.55 27.83 -17.55
C ILE A 54 5.75 26.54 -17.74
N LEU A 55 4.57 26.62 -18.37
CA LEU A 55 3.71 25.47 -18.60
C LEU A 55 4.34 24.43 -19.54
N PRO A 56 4.76 24.77 -20.77
CA PRO A 56 5.43 23.80 -21.62
C PRO A 56 6.76 23.32 -21.02
N ALA A 57 7.49 24.17 -20.29
CA ALA A 57 8.71 23.72 -19.59
C ALA A 57 8.43 22.68 -18.49
N LYS A 58 7.38 22.87 -17.70
CA LYS A 58 6.95 21.90 -16.68
C LYS A 58 6.42 20.62 -17.31
N TYR A 59 5.70 20.72 -18.43
CA TYR A 59 5.25 19.57 -19.19
C TYR A 59 6.43 18.75 -19.75
N GLY A 60 7.41 19.41 -20.36
CA GLY A 60 8.63 18.76 -20.83
C GLY A 60 9.44 18.08 -19.72
N LEU A 61 9.54 18.70 -18.54
CA LEU A 61 10.14 18.04 -17.37
C LEU A 61 9.31 16.83 -16.90
N ALA A 62 7.98 16.89 -16.98
CA ALA A 62 7.13 15.75 -16.64
C ALA A 62 7.38 14.57 -17.59
N LEU A 63 7.49 14.82 -18.91
CA LEU A 63 7.85 13.80 -19.90
C LEU A 63 9.19 13.14 -19.55
N ILE A 64 10.24 13.95 -19.34
CA ILE A 64 11.59 13.42 -19.05
C ILE A 64 11.62 12.62 -17.74
N TYR A 65 10.95 13.09 -16.68
CA TYR A 65 10.96 12.37 -15.41
C TYR A 65 10.04 11.13 -15.39
N ALA A 66 9.15 10.99 -16.36
CA ALA A 66 8.32 9.80 -16.55
C ALA A 66 8.95 8.77 -17.52
N ASP A 67 9.96 9.19 -18.29
CA ASP A 67 10.62 8.37 -19.30
C ASP A 67 11.65 7.44 -18.66
N THR A 68 11.39 6.13 -18.69
CA THR A 68 12.26 5.11 -18.08
C THR A 68 13.60 4.93 -18.82
N ASN A 69 13.75 5.45 -20.05
CA ASN A 69 15.05 5.51 -20.72
C ASN A 69 15.98 6.55 -20.07
N TYR A 70 15.41 7.55 -19.38
CA TYR A 70 16.20 8.48 -18.58
C TYR A 70 16.62 7.82 -17.27
N GLN A 71 17.92 7.56 -17.08
CA GLN A 71 18.46 6.89 -15.89
C GLN A 71 18.04 7.53 -14.55
N LYS A 72 17.67 8.81 -14.54
CA LYS A 72 17.21 9.53 -13.33
C LYS A 72 15.72 9.86 -13.38
N TYR A 73 14.93 9.06 -14.10
CA TYR A 73 13.47 9.13 -14.06
C TYR A 73 13.01 9.04 -12.61
N LYS A 74 11.95 9.79 -12.29
CA LYS A 74 11.37 9.86 -10.95
C LYS A 74 9.91 10.25 -11.09
N TYR A 75 9.01 9.28 -11.00
CA TYR A 75 7.58 9.53 -11.13
C TYR A 75 7.07 10.60 -10.15
N ASN A 76 7.63 10.69 -8.94
CA ASN A 76 7.27 11.75 -7.97
C ASN A 76 7.56 13.17 -8.52
N LEU A 77 8.65 13.36 -9.26
CA LEU A 77 8.99 14.64 -9.89
C LEU A 77 8.14 14.90 -11.13
N ALA A 78 7.86 13.85 -11.91
CA ALA A 78 6.97 13.91 -13.05
C ALA A 78 5.56 14.34 -12.63
N TYR A 79 5.02 13.68 -11.61
CA TYR A 79 3.69 13.93 -11.07
C TYR A 79 3.53 15.36 -10.56
N ARG A 80 4.47 15.84 -9.74
CA ARG A 80 4.48 17.23 -9.27
C ARG A 80 4.49 18.24 -10.43
N SER A 81 5.17 17.90 -11.51
CA SER A 81 5.26 18.77 -12.69
C SER A 81 3.97 18.75 -13.50
N ILE A 82 3.37 17.59 -13.74
CA ILE A 82 2.12 17.49 -14.51
C ILE A 82 0.92 18.08 -13.75
N LYS A 83 0.80 17.87 -12.42
CA LYS A 83 -0.25 18.51 -11.61
C LYS A 83 -0.12 20.03 -11.58
N TYR A 84 1.10 20.57 -11.67
CA TYR A 84 1.30 22.01 -11.81
C TYR A 84 0.72 22.52 -13.15
N VAL A 85 0.94 21.76 -14.22
CA VAL A 85 0.48 22.09 -15.58
C VAL A 85 -1.04 21.99 -15.65
N GLU A 86 -1.62 20.85 -15.32
CA GLU A 86 -3.07 20.58 -15.32
C GLU A 86 -3.86 21.69 -14.60
N LYS A 87 -3.50 22.00 -13.34
CA LYS A 87 -4.19 23.03 -12.53
C LYS A 87 -4.23 24.42 -13.17
N ARG A 88 -3.23 24.76 -14.00
CA ARG A 88 -3.11 26.07 -14.63
C ARG A 88 -3.62 26.06 -16.06
N PHE A 89 -3.38 24.99 -16.80
CA PHE A 89 -3.82 24.82 -18.17
C PHE A 89 -5.35 24.88 -18.27
N TYR A 90 -6.05 24.23 -17.33
CA TYR A 90 -7.52 24.29 -17.21
C TYR A 90 -8.07 25.73 -17.16
N LYS A 91 -7.32 26.67 -16.58
CA LYS A 91 -7.75 28.06 -16.36
C LYS A 91 -7.40 28.99 -17.52
N LEU A 92 -6.71 28.51 -18.55
CA LEU A 92 -6.31 29.35 -19.67
C LEU A 92 -7.49 29.64 -20.61
N PRO A 93 -7.50 30.82 -21.27
CA PRO A 93 -8.38 31.06 -22.40
C PRO A 93 -8.13 30.06 -23.53
N GLU A 94 -9.16 29.72 -24.30
CA GLU A 94 -9.05 28.79 -25.43
C GLU A 94 -8.02 29.24 -26.49
N SER A 95 -7.85 30.54 -26.70
CA SER A 95 -6.81 31.09 -27.60
C SER A 95 -5.39 30.68 -27.18
N ASP A 96 -5.12 30.69 -25.87
CA ASP A 96 -3.81 30.34 -25.33
C ASP A 96 -3.61 28.82 -25.37
N LYS A 97 -4.66 28.04 -25.09
CA LYS A 97 -4.63 26.59 -25.22
C LYS A 97 -4.34 26.15 -26.65
N LEU A 98 -4.96 26.78 -27.66
CA LEU A 98 -4.67 26.54 -29.07
C LEU A 98 -3.21 26.84 -29.39
N THR A 99 -2.68 27.96 -28.88
CA THR A 99 -1.27 28.33 -29.06
C THR A 99 -0.32 27.29 -28.45
N TYR A 100 -0.62 26.78 -27.27
CA TYR A 100 0.17 25.73 -26.62
C TYR A 100 0.05 24.37 -27.32
N SER A 101 -1.13 24.04 -27.83
CA SER A 101 -1.39 22.84 -28.62
C SER A 101 -0.56 22.85 -29.91
N SER A 102 -0.63 23.92 -30.70
CA SER A 102 0.10 24.01 -31.98
C SER A 102 1.62 24.02 -31.82
N ASN A 103 2.14 24.67 -30.78
CA ASN A 103 3.59 24.85 -30.62
C ASN A 103 4.28 23.69 -29.88
N TYR A 104 3.56 22.99 -29.00
CA TYR A 104 4.16 22.03 -28.06
C TYR A 104 3.35 20.74 -27.87
N GLY A 105 2.25 20.54 -28.60
CA GLY A 105 1.35 19.40 -28.44
C GLY A 105 0.62 19.36 -27.09
N LEU A 106 0.64 20.48 -26.34
CA LEU A 106 0.07 20.55 -25.00
C LEU A 106 -1.45 20.77 -25.07
N THR A 107 -2.18 19.71 -24.74
CA THR A 107 -3.65 19.63 -24.74
C THR A 107 -4.14 18.97 -23.45
N ASP A 108 -5.43 19.15 -23.09
CA ASP A 108 -6.04 18.42 -21.97
C ASP A 108 -5.86 16.90 -22.10
N LEU A 109 -6.01 16.36 -23.32
CA LEU A 109 -5.80 14.94 -23.60
C LEU A 109 -4.34 14.51 -23.33
N SER A 110 -3.35 15.27 -23.80
CA SER A 110 -1.94 14.95 -23.58
C SER A 110 -1.55 15.01 -22.09
N ILE A 111 -2.14 15.96 -21.34
CA ILE A 111 -1.90 16.12 -19.91
C ILE A 111 -2.47 14.92 -19.15
N ASN A 112 -3.74 14.58 -19.41
CA ASN A 112 -4.42 13.45 -18.77
C ASN A 112 -3.73 12.12 -19.11
N LYS A 113 -3.32 11.94 -20.37
CA LYS A 113 -2.59 10.75 -20.80
C LYS A 113 -1.26 10.62 -20.05
N LEU A 114 -0.48 11.68 -19.98
CA LEU A 114 0.80 11.66 -19.27
C LEU A 114 0.60 11.46 -17.76
N GLU A 115 -0.40 12.08 -17.15
CA GLU A 115 -0.73 11.84 -15.74
C GLU A 115 -1.08 10.37 -15.49
N SER A 116 -1.92 9.76 -16.34
CA SER A 116 -2.23 8.32 -16.23
C SER A 116 -0.97 7.46 -16.35
N GLN A 117 -0.12 7.72 -17.35
CA GLN A 117 1.13 6.97 -17.53
C GLN A 117 2.06 7.09 -16.32
N ILE A 118 2.17 8.27 -15.72
CA ILE A 118 2.96 8.51 -14.51
C ILE A 118 2.38 7.72 -13.33
N LEU A 119 1.06 7.75 -13.14
CA LEU A 119 0.38 7.05 -12.05
C LEU A 119 0.48 5.53 -12.21
N ASP A 120 0.25 5.01 -13.41
CA ASP A 120 0.33 3.59 -13.71
C ASP A 120 1.77 3.09 -13.53
N GLY A 121 2.76 3.81 -14.04
CA GLY A 121 4.18 3.48 -13.87
C GLY A 121 4.62 3.49 -12.40
N ALA A 122 4.26 4.54 -11.66
CA ALA A 122 4.55 4.64 -10.23
C ALA A 122 3.87 3.54 -9.41
N PHE A 123 2.63 3.17 -9.77
CA PHE A 123 1.90 2.11 -9.10
C PHE A 123 2.52 0.74 -9.37
N ILE A 124 2.88 0.46 -10.63
CA ILE A 124 3.57 -0.79 -11.01
C ILE A 124 4.92 -0.90 -10.28
N GLU A 125 5.71 0.18 -10.24
CA GLU A 125 6.99 0.20 -9.51
C GLU A 125 6.79 -0.07 -8.02
N ALA A 126 5.78 0.54 -7.40
CA ALA A 126 5.46 0.30 -6.00
C ALA A 126 5.04 -1.15 -5.75
N CYS A 127 4.16 -1.71 -6.59
CA CYS A 127 3.70 -3.10 -6.44
C CYS A 127 4.84 -4.11 -6.64
N ASN A 128 5.71 -3.90 -7.63
CA ASN A 128 6.84 -4.80 -7.91
C ASN A 128 7.94 -4.74 -6.84
N SER A 129 7.94 -3.70 -5.99
CA SER A 129 8.93 -3.58 -4.93
C SER A 129 8.73 -4.56 -3.78
N GLU A 130 7.50 -5.09 -3.61
CA GLU A 130 7.08 -5.91 -2.48
C GLU A 130 7.41 -5.30 -1.09
N SER A 131 7.64 -3.99 -1.03
CA SER A 131 7.94 -3.25 0.19
C SER A 131 6.74 -2.42 0.62
N VAL A 132 6.29 -2.66 1.85
CA VAL A 132 5.21 -1.90 2.48
C VAL A 132 5.57 -0.41 2.54
N GLU A 133 6.85 -0.10 2.81
CA GLU A 133 7.36 1.27 2.89
C GLU A 133 7.25 2.02 1.56
N ILE A 134 7.61 1.37 0.46
CA ILE A 134 7.53 1.97 -0.89
C ILE A 134 6.07 2.18 -1.28
N ILE A 135 5.18 1.24 -0.97
CA ILE A 135 3.74 1.40 -1.26
C ILE A 135 3.13 2.50 -0.39
N ASP A 136 3.53 2.61 0.88
CA ASP A 136 3.10 3.70 1.76
C ASP A 136 3.60 5.07 1.26
N GLU A 137 4.82 5.15 0.69
CA GLU A 137 5.30 6.36 0.02
C GLU A 137 4.41 6.70 -1.18
N PHE A 138 4.06 5.72 -2.02
CA PHE A 138 3.12 5.92 -3.13
C PHE A 138 1.78 6.47 -2.62
N ILE A 139 1.18 5.82 -1.61
CA ILE A 139 -0.11 6.24 -1.03
C ILE A 139 -0.03 7.70 -0.55
N LYS A 140 1.08 8.09 0.07
CA LYS A 140 1.30 9.46 0.57
C LYS A 140 1.46 10.48 -0.55
N VAL A 141 2.27 10.16 -1.57
CA VAL A 141 2.57 11.10 -2.67
C VAL A 141 1.38 11.26 -3.61
N TYR A 142 0.68 10.17 -3.91
CA TYR A 142 -0.40 10.09 -4.89
C TYR A 142 -1.78 10.00 -4.22
N LYS A 143 -1.95 10.60 -3.03
CA LYS A 143 -3.15 10.50 -2.21
C LYS A 143 -4.46 10.88 -2.90
N ASP A 144 -4.41 11.84 -3.82
CA ASP A 144 -5.58 12.37 -4.53
C ASP A 144 -5.82 11.63 -5.87
N SER A 145 -5.01 10.62 -6.19
CA SER A 145 -5.10 9.87 -7.43
C SER A 145 -6.13 8.74 -7.35
N VAL A 146 -6.70 8.38 -8.49
CA VAL A 146 -7.59 7.21 -8.62
C VAL A 146 -6.88 5.89 -8.29
N ALA A 147 -5.55 5.85 -8.37
CA ALA A 147 -4.73 4.67 -8.04
C ALA A 147 -4.56 4.48 -6.53
N ASN A 148 -4.81 5.50 -5.71
CA ASN A 148 -4.57 5.45 -4.27
C ASN A 148 -5.34 4.32 -3.57
N LYS A 149 -6.64 4.18 -3.89
CA LYS A 149 -7.48 3.12 -3.32
C LYS A 149 -6.92 1.73 -3.62
N LYS A 150 -6.44 1.51 -4.86
CA LYS A 150 -5.82 0.23 -5.26
C LYS A 150 -4.52 -0.02 -4.51
N ALA A 151 -3.68 1.01 -4.31
CA ALA A 151 -2.45 0.90 -3.54
C ALA A 151 -2.70 0.57 -2.06
N VAL A 152 -3.70 1.20 -1.42
CA VAL A 152 -4.12 0.86 -0.05
C VAL A 152 -4.54 -0.60 0.05
N GLN A 153 -5.33 -1.09 -0.91
CA GLN A 153 -5.76 -2.49 -0.96
C GLN A 153 -4.58 -3.45 -1.14
N PHE A 154 -3.68 -3.15 -2.08
CA PHE A 154 -2.49 -3.97 -2.34
C PHE A 154 -1.55 -4.02 -1.11
N ARG A 155 -1.30 -2.88 -0.47
CA ARG A 155 -0.52 -2.78 0.77
C ARG A 155 -1.12 -3.61 1.89
N ASN A 156 -2.44 -3.52 2.11
CA ASN A 156 -3.13 -4.32 3.13
C ASN A 156 -3.03 -5.82 2.84
N GLU A 157 -3.19 -6.22 1.58
CA GLU A 157 -3.04 -7.62 1.16
C GLU A 157 -1.62 -8.12 1.41
N LEU A 158 -0.60 -7.37 1.01
CA LEU A 158 0.81 -7.72 1.23
C LEU A 158 1.12 -7.90 2.72
N VAL A 159 0.68 -6.96 3.57
CA VAL A 159 0.89 -7.09 5.02
C VAL A 159 0.16 -8.32 5.57
N PHE A 160 -1.07 -8.57 5.11
CA PHE A 160 -1.83 -9.74 5.54
C PHE A 160 -1.13 -11.05 5.16
N GLN A 161 -0.59 -11.16 3.94
CA GLN A 161 0.21 -12.33 3.52
C GLN A 161 1.44 -12.53 4.42
N ASN A 162 2.12 -11.44 4.79
CA ASN A 162 3.24 -11.50 5.73
C ASN A 162 2.81 -11.93 7.15
N CYS A 163 1.59 -11.60 7.58
CA CYS A 163 1.03 -12.10 8.84
C CYS A 163 0.74 -13.60 8.78
N LEU A 164 0.21 -14.10 7.65
CA LEU A 164 -0.12 -15.52 7.47
C LEU A 164 1.10 -16.44 7.67
N GLY A 165 2.30 -15.99 7.28
CA GLY A 165 3.54 -16.75 7.47
C GLY A 165 4.02 -16.87 8.92
N GLN A 166 3.51 -16.05 9.85
CA GLN A 166 3.97 -16.01 11.25
C GLN A 166 3.10 -16.84 12.20
N ASN A 167 1.83 -17.02 11.88
CA ASN A 167 0.87 -17.78 12.68
C ASN A 167 0.81 -17.38 14.18
N ASP A 168 0.94 -16.08 14.46
CA ASP A 168 0.95 -15.52 15.81
C ASP A 168 -0.24 -14.58 16.03
N ILE A 169 -1.03 -14.82 17.08
CA ILE A 169 -2.20 -14.01 17.44
C ILE A 169 -1.84 -12.54 17.61
N SER A 170 -0.68 -12.22 18.21
CA SER A 170 -0.24 -10.84 18.43
C SER A 170 -0.02 -10.08 17.12
N VAL A 171 0.52 -10.76 16.10
CA VAL A 171 0.76 -10.21 14.76
C VAL A 171 -0.57 -9.89 14.06
N TYR A 172 -1.56 -10.78 14.18
CA TYR A 172 -2.89 -10.55 13.65
C TYR A 172 -3.64 -9.42 14.38
N GLN A 173 -3.47 -9.31 15.70
CA GLN A 173 -4.02 -8.20 16.48
C GLN A 173 -3.41 -6.85 16.05
N ASP A 174 -2.09 -6.83 15.83
CA ASP A 174 -1.39 -5.66 15.30
C ASP A 174 -1.89 -5.26 13.90
N PHE A 175 -2.19 -6.25 13.04
CA PHE A 175 -2.81 -6.00 11.75
C PHE A 175 -4.17 -5.30 11.91
N LEU A 176 -5.06 -5.83 12.74
CA LEU A 176 -6.39 -5.24 12.98
C LEU A 176 -6.30 -3.81 13.52
N LYS A 177 -5.29 -3.54 14.37
CA LYS A 177 -5.04 -2.22 14.93
C LYS A 177 -4.51 -1.23 13.89
N LYS A 178 -3.57 -1.66 13.04
CA LYS A 178 -2.93 -0.79 12.03
C LYS A 178 -3.82 -0.58 10.80
N TYR A 179 -4.64 -1.57 10.45
CA TYR A 179 -5.46 -1.59 9.23
C TYR A 179 -6.93 -1.93 9.53
N PRO A 180 -7.63 -1.11 10.34
CA PRO A 180 -9.00 -1.40 10.79
C PRO A 180 -10.04 -1.41 9.66
N GLU A 181 -9.72 -0.79 8.52
CA GLU A 181 -10.57 -0.74 7.33
C GLU A 181 -10.13 -1.73 6.23
N ALA A 182 -9.19 -2.63 6.53
CA ALA A 182 -8.76 -3.62 5.55
C ALA A 182 -9.90 -4.59 5.22
N GLN A 183 -9.96 -5.02 3.95
CA GLN A 183 -10.94 -6.03 3.52
C GLN A 183 -10.72 -7.38 4.22
N GLN A 184 -9.49 -7.63 4.70
CA GLN A 184 -9.08 -8.86 5.36
C GLN A 184 -9.46 -8.90 6.85
N THR A 185 -10.00 -7.82 7.42
CA THR A 185 -10.27 -7.72 8.86
C THR A 185 -11.15 -8.85 9.40
N ASP A 186 -12.23 -9.20 8.71
CA ASP A 186 -13.10 -10.31 9.14
C ASP A 186 -12.43 -11.67 9.01
N SER A 187 -11.60 -11.87 7.98
CA SER A 187 -10.78 -13.08 7.84
C SER A 187 -9.76 -13.20 8.97
N VAL A 188 -9.10 -12.09 9.34
CA VAL A 188 -8.12 -12.05 10.43
C VAL A 188 -8.78 -12.37 11.78
N LYS A 189 -9.98 -11.86 12.05
CA LYS A 189 -10.72 -12.21 13.27
C LYS A 189 -11.01 -13.71 13.35
N LYS A 190 -11.47 -14.33 12.26
CA LYS A 190 -11.70 -15.78 12.20
C LYS A 190 -10.42 -16.59 12.41
N ILE A 191 -9.29 -16.12 11.88
CA ILE A 191 -7.99 -16.76 12.10
C ILE A 191 -7.63 -16.70 13.60
N ILE A 192 -7.78 -15.54 14.23
CA ILE A 192 -7.54 -15.39 15.68
C ILE A 192 -8.46 -16.34 16.47
N GLU A 193 -9.76 -16.36 16.17
CA GLU A 193 -10.72 -17.25 16.81
C GLU A 193 -10.30 -18.72 16.69
N ASN A 194 -9.92 -19.17 15.50
CA ASN A 194 -9.46 -20.54 15.26
C ASN A 194 -8.16 -20.86 16.02
N LEU A 195 -7.21 -19.92 16.08
CA LEU A 195 -5.95 -20.13 16.80
C LEU A 195 -6.18 -20.25 18.31
N ILE A 196 -7.08 -19.42 18.86
CA ILE A 196 -7.47 -19.52 20.27
C ILE A 196 -8.17 -20.87 20.55
N ALA A 197 -9.05 -21.33 19.65
CA ALA A 197 -9.69 -22.64 19.78
C ALA A 197 -8.67 -23.79 19.81
N VAL A 198 -7.70 -23.78 18.89
CA VAL A 198 -6.63 -24.78 18.84
C VAL A 198 -5.72 -24.71 20.07
N GLU A 199 -5.46 -23.52 20.60
CA GLU A 199 -4.74 -23.36 21.87
C GLU A 199 -5.51 -24.00 23.03
N TYR A 200 -6.83 -23.81 23.09
CA TYR A 200 -7.68 -24.45 24.10
C TYR A 200 -7.69 -25.97 24.00
N GLU A 201 -7.85 -26.52 22.79
CA GLU A 201 -7.83 -27.97 22.56
C GLU A 201 -6.53 -28.60 23.06
N LYS A 202 -5.39 -27.92 22.89
CA LYS A 202 -4.10 -28.38 23.42
C LYS A 202 -4.06 -28.36 24.94
N CYS A 203 -4.61 -27.32 25.58
CA CYS A 203 -4.70 -27.25 27.04
C CYS A 203 -5.53 -28.42 27.59
N VAL A 204 -6.70 -28.69 27.01
CA VAL A 204 -7.57 -29.80 27.46
C VAL A 204 -6.92 -31.15 27.17
N ALA A 205 -6.27 -31.32 26.01
CA ALA A 205 -5.61 -32.57 25.64
C ALA A 205 -4.42 -32.93 26.54
N SER A 206 -3.84 -31.96 27.26
CA SER A 206 -2.79 -32.24 28.25
C SER A 206 -3.32 -33.07 29.44
N GLY A 207 -4.61 -32.96 29.75
CA GLY A 207 -5.22 -33.55 30.94
C GLY A 207 -4.88 -32.82 32.25
N GLU A 208 -4.05 -31.78 32.20
CA GLU A 208 -3.60 -31.03 33.37
C GLU A 208 -4.51 -29.84 33.66
N LEU A 209 -4.70 -29.52 34.95
CA LEU A 209 -5.57 -28.41 35.35
C LEU A 209 -4.94 -27.03 35.07
N GLU A 210 -3.64 -26.88 35.31
CA GLU A 210 -2.91 -25.61 35.21
C GLU A 210 -2.98 -24.99 33.79
N PRO A 211 -2.78 -25.73 32.68
CA PRO A 211 -2.94 -25.18 31.33
C PRO A 211 -4.34 -24.63 31.02
N ILE A 212 -5.39 -25.27 31.54
CA ILE A 212 -6.78 -24.82 31.34
C ILE A 212 -7.04 -23.52 32.13
N LEU A 213 -6.54 -23.45 33.37
CA LEU A 213 -6.62 -22.24 34.20
C LEU A 213 -5.91 -21.06 33.54
N GLY A 214 -4.66 -21.26 33.09
CA GLY A 214 -3.88 -20.25 32.41
C GLY A 214 -4.54 -19.77 31.11
N PHE A 215 -5.16 -20.68 30.35
CA PHE A 215 -5.95 -20.31 29.17
C PHE A 215 -7.13 -19.40 29.53
N ASN A 216 -7.93 -19.77 30.53
CA ASN A 216 -9.11 -18.98 30.92
C ASN A 216 -8.73 -17.61 31.54
N GLU A 217 -7.56 -17.50 32.18
CA GLU A 217 -7.02 -16.21 32.61
C GLU A 217 -6.67 -15.32 31.41
N LYS A 218 -6.02 -15.89 30.38
CA LYS A 218 -5.61 -15.20 29.16
C LYS A 218 -6.80 -14.82 28.26
N TYR A 219 -7.81 -15.68 28.17
CA TYR A 219 -8.99 -15.53 27.31
C TYR A 219 -10.30 -15.70 28.10
N PRO A 220 -10.62 -14.77 29.01
CA PRO A 220 -11.78 -14.90 29.89
C PRO A 220 -13.07 -14.93 29.08
N LYS A 221 -13.95 -15.89 29.41
CA LYS A 221 -15.27 -16.10 28.77
C LYS A 221 -15.24 -16.53 27.31
N TYR A 222 -14.08 -16.91 26.77
CA TYR A 222 -13.99 -17.46 25.41
C TYR A 222 -14.72 -18.82 25.32
N ILE A 223 -14.53 -19.68 26.33
CA ILE A 223 -15.22 -20.96 26.44
C ILE A 223 -16.52 -20.80 27.24
N ASP A 224 -17.56 -21.52 26.83
CA ASP A 224 -18.80 -21.60 27.60
C ASP A 224 -18.53 -22.11 29.01
N ALA A 225 -19.11 -21.44 30.01
CA ALA A 225 -18.84 -21.73 31.41
C ALA A 225 -19.16 -23.18 31.83
N LYS A 226 -20.14 -23.83 31.18
CA LYS A 226 -20.48 -25.23 31.44
C LYS A 226 -19.41 -26.17 30.88
N ILE A 227 -18.92 -25.89 29.67
CA ILE A 227 -17.86 -26.66 29.02
C ILE A 227 -16.57 -26.54 29.84
N LEU A 228 -16.16 -25.30 30.14
CA LEU A 228 -14.95 -25.03 30.92
C LEU A 228 -14.98 -25.73 32.29
N LYS A 229 -16.13 -25.69 32.99
CA LYS A 229 -16.28 -26.37 34.28
C LYS A 229 -16.09 -27.89 34.15
N ALA A 230 -16.69 -28.51 33.14
CA ALA A 230 -16.56 -29.95 32.92
C ALA A 230 -15.11 -30.34 32.60
N ASP A 231 -14.43 -29.57 31.74
CA ASP A 231 -13.01 -29.83 31.39
C ASP A 231 -12.09 -29.67 32.61
N MET A 232 -12.32 -28.65 33.44
CA MET A 232 -11.59 -28.46 34.70
C MET A 232 -11.85 -29.58 35.72
N GLU A 233 -13.09 -30.05 35.86
CA GLU A 233 -13.43 -31.18 36.74
C GLU A 233 -12.73 -32.47 36.28
N ASN A 234 -12.67 -32.70 34.97
CA ASN A 234 -11.96 -33.85 34.39
C ASN A 234 -10.45 -33.78 34.61
N ALA A 235 -9.84 -32.64 34.37
CA ALA A 235 -8.41 -32.43 34.63
C ALA A 235 -8.07 -32.58 36.12
N PHE A 236 -8.92 -32.06 37.02
CA PHE A 236 -8.75 -32.25 38.46
C PHE A 236 -8.88 -33.71 38.91
N LEU A 237 -9.73 -34.51 38.24
CA LEU A 237 -9.78 -35.95 38.48
C LEU A 237 -8.51 -36.64 37.97
N ALA A 238 -7.98 -36.22 36.81
CA ALA A 238 -6.72 -36.73 36.27
C ALA A 238 -5.55 -36.49 37.23
N ASP A 239 -5.41 -35.28 37.77
CA ASP A 239 -4.36 -34.91 38.74
C ASP A 239 -4.40 -35.75 40.03
N LYS A 240 -5.56 -36.33 40.38
CA LYS A 240 -5.72 -37.22 41.53
C LYS A 240 -5.33 -38.66 41.25
N LEU A 241 -5.18 -39.05 39.98
CA LEU A 241 -4.74 -40.39 39.63
C LEU A 241 -3.24 -40.48 39.87
N ASP A 242 -2.85 -41.16 40.95
CA ASP A 242 -1.47 -41.59 41.12
C ASP A 242 -1.20 -42.74 40.13
N LEU A 243 -0.42 -42.47 39.09
CA LEU A 243 -0.08 -43.46 38.07
C LEU A 243 1.20 -44.24 38.42
N ASP A 244 1.91 -43.84 39.47
CA ASP A 244 3.12 -44.50 39.97
C ASP A 244 2.80 -45.58 41.01
N GLU A 245 1.62 -45.50 41.64
CA GLU A 245 1.09 -46.55 42.51
C GLU A 245 0.31 -47.62 41.74
N THR A 246 0.46 -48.88 42.15
CA THR A 246 -0.41 -49.96 41.64
C THR A 246 -1.86 -49.70 42.04
N PHE A 247 -2.79 -49.93 41.10
CA PHE A 247 -4.23 -49.79 41.33
C PHE A 247 -4.68 -50.34 42.70
N SER A 248 -5.49 -49.57 43.42
CA SER A 248 -6.12 -49.96 44.67
C SER A 248 -7.64 -49.80 44.61
N LEU A 249 -8.37 -50.66 45.33
CA LEU A 249 -9.84 -50.58 45.42
C LEU A 249 -10.34 -49.22 45.94
N GLY A 250 -9.55 -48.52 46.74
CA GLY A 250 -9.89 -47.18 47.24
C GLY A 250 -9.93 -46.12 46.13
N MET A 251 -9.20 -46.32 45.03
CA MET A 251 -9.14 -45.40 43.89
C MET A 251 -10.16 -45.72 42.79
N PHE A 252 -10.86 -46.87 42.87
CA PHE A 252 -11.77 -47.34 41.83
C PHE A 252 -12.81 -46.29 41.43
N ALA A 253 -13.42 -45.61 42.40
CA ALA A 253 -14.43 -44.58 42.12
C ALA A 253 -13.86 -43.38 41.33
N ILE A 254 -12.59 -43.03 41.55
CA ILE A 254 -11.91 -41.93 40.85
C ILE A 254 -11.58 -42.36 39.42
N TYR A 255 -11.02 -43.56 39.22
CA TYR A 255 -10.79 -44.12 37.88
C TYR A 255 -12.10 -44.28 37.09
N GLU A 256 -13.15 -44.81 37.71
CA GLU A 256 -14.44 -45.02 37.07
C GLU A 256 -15.05 -43.70 36.59
N THR A 257 -15.02 -42.67 37.46
CA THR A 257 -15.56 -41.35 37.13
C THR A 257 -14.73 -40.68 36.04
N TYR A 258 -13.40 -40.73 36.15
CA TYR A 258 -12.50 -40.16 35.15
C TYR A 258 -12.70 -40.80 33.77
N ILE A 259 -12.72 -42.14 33.68
CA ILE A 259 -12.90 -42.86 32.42
C ILE A 259 -14.27 -42.55 31.78
N LYS A 260 -15.34 -42.50 32.59
CA LYS A 260 -16.70 -42.15 32.10
C LYS A 260 -16.77 -40.74 31.52
N ASN A 261 -15.99 -39.81 32.06
CA ASN A 261 -16.00 -38.43 31.61
C ASN A 261 -15.01 -38.16 30.46
N ALA A 262 -13.86 -38.85 30.45
CA ALA A 262 -12.76 -38.57 29.51
C ALA A 262 -12.85 -39.37 28.20
N ALA A 263 -13.48 -40.54 28.21
CA ALA A 263 -13.59 -41.37 27.02
C ALA A 263 -14.95 -41.19 26.31
N PRO A 264 -14.99 -41.23 24.97
CA PRO A 264 -16.23 -41.45 24.23
C PRO A 264 -16.97 -42.65 24.83
N VAL A 265 -18.30 -42.56 24.97
CA VAL A 265 -19.13 -43.51 25.73
C VAL A 265 -18.81 -44.98 25.42
N GLU A 266 -18.51 -45.28 24.15
CA GLU A 266 -18.15 -46.63 23.67
C GLU A 266 -16.77 -47.11 24.15
N LEU A 267 -15.79 -46.22 24.26
CA LEU A 267 -14.44 -46.52 24.75
C LEU A 267 -14.39 -46.57 26.28
N ALA A 268 -15.18 -45.74 26.95
CA ALA A 268 -15.32 -45.76 28.41
C ALA A 268 -15.81 -47.13 28.91
N PHE A 269 -16.77 -47.72 28.21
CA PHE A 269 -17.35 -49.01 28.58
C PHE A 269 -16.33 -50.16 28.47
N VAL A 270 -15.49 -50.17 27.44
CA VAL A 270 -14.47 -51.21 27.24
C VAL A 270 -13.35 -51.10 28.27
N ALA A 271 -12.96 -49.89 28.67
CA ALA A 271 -11.90 -49.66 29.64
C ALA A 271 -12.29 -49.99 31.10
N LEU A 272 -13.59 -50.16 31.38
CA LEU A 272 -14.13 -50.44 32.73
C LEU A 272 -14.47 -51.92 32.97
N GLN A 273 -14.26 -52.79 31.98
CA GLN A 273 -14.48 -54.24 32.06
C GLN A 273 -13.18 -54.98 32.43
#